data_AF-A0A2V8QQB0-F1
#
_entry.id   AF-A0A2V8QQB0-F1
#
_cell.length_a   1.000
_cell.length_b   1.000
_cell.length_c   1.000
_cell.angle_alpha   90.00
_cell.angle_beta   90.00
_cell.angle_gamma   90.00
#
_symmetry.space_group_name_H-M   'P 1'
#
loop_
_entity.id
_entity.type
_entity.pdbx_description
1 polymer ?
#
loop_
_entity_poly.entity_id
_entity_poly.type
_entity_poly.pdbx_seq_one_letter_code
_entity_poly.pdbx_strand_id
1 'polypeptide(L)'
;MGASKLLGVLGPEWLAEFEAVKMPGRVVWCNFELARELGFDVPASNCMTPRFHEQLIEAISYRVPEPGVDTDAREKTIKLYADKYGGEGVKPALGAGRAGFLPYGNLCVKGIGLTPLFRHDDPDDFEHSHGGLTMDEAIAEALFGEVNANLFTQGSARILAIIDHGEFITYPEGHKVPRVLAARAGTQLRPAHLLASRVRRPGARLALFIRMTRATGQLVTRRHPATGGAEVPDIKATMLRIIDDHARTSAEQFRWRVIHGALSSSNMELSGAMLDLATESMQPRTAPIYVLPYPDSTYGREHIERAIQFRPIYRSSGTCPKRGAYCSMRHRSIC
;
A
#
# COMPACT_ATOMS: atom_id res chain seq x y z
N MET A 1 -2.43 -19.47 -8.36
CA MET A 1 -1.71 -18.18 -8.21
C MET A 1 -0.20 -18.40 -8.20
N GLY A 2 0.58 -17.49 -8.78
CA GLY A 2 2.04 -17.54 -8.73
C GLY A 2 2.63 -16.98 -7.42
N ALA A 3 3.95 -17.08 -7.25
CA ALA A 3 4.66 -16.49 -6.10
C ALA A 3 4.49 -14.96 -6.04
N SER A 4 4.50 -14.41 -4.82
CA SER A 4 4.39 -12.96 -4.61
C SER A 4 5.65 -12.23 -5.08
N LYS A 5 5.50 -11.43 -6.14
CA LYS A 5 6.62 -10.68 -6.74
C LYS A 5 7.15 -9.61 -5.78
N LEU A 6 6.29 -8.96 -5.00
CA LEU A 6 6.71 -7.94 -4.02
C LEU A 6 7.72 -8.50 -3.01
N LEU A 7 7.53 -9.73 -2.53
CA LEU A 7 8.44 -10.32 -1.54
C LEU A 7 9.87 -10.45 -2.11
N GLY A 8 9.99 -10.82 -3.39
CA GLY A 8 11.28 -10.87 -4.08
C GLY A 8 11.91 -9.49 -4.30
N VAL A 9 11.10 -8.45 -4.55
CA VAL A 9 11.58 -7.06 -4.73
C VAL A 9 12.10 -6.49 -3.41
N LEU A 10 11.31 -6.61 -2.34
CA LEU A 10 11.68 -6.09 -1.02
C LEU A 10 12.84 -6.89 -0.40
N GLY A 11 12.75 -8.22 -0.45
CA GLY A 11 13.69 -9.12 0.18
C GLY A 11 13.56 -9.15 1.72
N PRO A 12 14.22 -10.11 2.39
CA PRO A 12 14.01 -10.40 3.81
C PRO A 12 14.36 -9.23 4.74
N GLU A 13 15.29 -8.35 4.35
CA GLU A 13 15.68 -7.18 5.15
C GLU A 13 14.51 -6.20 5.35
N TRP A 14 13.58 -6.14 4.39
CA TRP A 14 12.38 -5.28 4.42
C TRP A 14 11.11 -6.00 4.87
N LEU A 15 11.19 -7.26 5.28
CA LEU A 15 10.04 -8.03 5.70
C LEU A 15 10.18 -8.47 7.16
N ALA A 16 9.06 -8.51 7.87
CA ALA A 16 8.92 -9.21 9.14
C ALA A 16 7.97 -10.39 8.91
N GLU A 17 8.49 -11.59 9.11
CA GLU A 17 7.69 -12.81 9.02
C GLU A 17 6.88 -12.99 10.30
N PHE A 18 5.64 -13.47 10.16
CA PHE A 18 4.80 -13.87 11.29
C PHE A 18 3.82 -14.96 10.87
N GLU A 19 3.30 -15.69 11.84
CA GLU A 19 2.32 -16.74 11.60
C GLU A 19 0.90 -16.20 11.69
N ALA A 20 0.04 -16.70 10.80
CA ALA A 20 -1.38 -16.45 10.82
C ALA A 20 -2.14 -17.78 10.71
N VAL A 21 -3.30 -17.85 11.34
CA VAL A 21 -4.20 -18.99 11.31
C VAL A 21 -5.33 -18.77 10.33
N LYS A 22 -5.72 -19.83 9.64
CA LYS A 22 -6.90 -19.83 8.78
C LYS A 22 -8.16 -19.73 9.62
N MET A 23 -9.06 -18.85 9.20
CA MET A 23 -10.34 -18.60 9.87
C MET A 23 -11.50 -18.94 8.94
N PRO A 24 -12.58 -19.58 9.44
CA PRO A 24 -13.84 -19.62 8.71
C PRO A 24 -14.36 -18.20 8.53
N GLY A 25 -15.16 -17.98 7.48
CA GLY A 25 -15.69 -16.65 7.19
C GLY A 25 -16.70 -16.67 6.07
N ARG A 26 -17.33 -15.52 5.86
CA ARG A 26 -18.25 -15.27 4.76
C ARG A 26 -17.64 -14.23 3.82
N VAL A 27 -17.52 -14.56 2.54
CA VAL A 27 -17.20 -13.55 1.52
C VAL A 27 -18.42 -12.66 1.34
N VAL A 28 -18.32 -11.39 1.74
CA VAL A 28 -19.41 -10.40 1.66
C VAL A 28 -19.35 -9.54 0.42
N TRP A 29 -18.17 -9.42 -0.18
CA TRP A 29 -17.95 -8.73 -1.46
C TRP A 29 -16.76 -9.36 -2.20
N CYS A 30 -16.83 -9.38 -3.53
CA CYS A 30 -15.74 -9.88 -4.38
C CYS A 30 -15.71 -9.15 -5.72
N ASN A 31 -14.51 -8.84 -6.20
CA ASN A 31 -14.26 -8.43 -7.57
C ASN A 31 -14.02 -9.66 -8.47
N PHE A 32 -15.04 -10.04 -9.24
CA PHE A 32 -15.00 -11.21 -10.12
C PHE A 32 -14.00 -11.07 -11.28
N GLU A 33 -13.77 -9.85 -11.79
CA GLU A 33 -12.81 -9.61 -12.87
C GLU A 33 -11.39 -9.80 -12.36
N LEU A 34 -11.05 -9.14 -11.25
CA LEU A 34 -9.75 -9.30 -10.60
C LEU A 34 -9.50 -10.73 -10.13
N ALA A 35 -10.53 -11.41 -9.61
CA ALA A 35 -10.42 -12.82 -9.25
C ALA A 35 -10.03 -13.67 -10.47
N ARG A 36 -10.61 -13.40 -11.64
CA ARG A 36 -10.28 -14.09 -12.89
C ARG A 36 -8.86 -13.75 -13.36
N GLU A 37 -8.46 -12.49 -13.30
CA GLU A 37 -7.09 -12.03 -13.61
C GLU A 37 -6.03 -12.72 -12.73
N LEU A 38 -6.35 -12.96 -11.46
CA LEU A 38 -5.48 -13.66 -10.50
C LEU A 38 -5.52 -15.19 -10.66
N GLY A 39 -6.37 -15.70 -11.55
CA GLY A 39 -6.46 -17.11 -11.91
C GLY A 39 -7.35 -17.95 -10.99
N PHE A 40 -8.33 -17.35 -10.32
CA PHE A 40 -9.39 -18.11 -9.63
C PHE A 40 -10.39 -18.70 -10.64
N ASP A 41 -11.00 -19.84 -10.31
CA ASP A 41 -12.07 -20.45 -11.09
C ASP A 41 -13.39 -19.72 -10.81
N VAL A 42 -13.58 -18.58 -11.49
CA VAL A 42 -14.73 -17.70 -11.33
C VAL A 42 -15.92 -18.22 -12.16
N PRO A 43 -17.09 -18.49 -11.54
CA PRO A 43 -18.29 -18.91 -12.26
C PRO A 43 -18.69 -17.93 -13.36
N ALA A 44 -19.11 -18.44 -14.52
CA ALA A 44 -19.53 -17.61 -15.66
C ALA A 44 -20.72 -16.68 -15.33
N SER A 45 -21.54 -17.04 -14.34
CA SER A 45 -22.65 -16.21 -13.86
C SER A 45 -22.21 -15.00 -13.04
N ASN A 46 -20.93 -14.90 -12.65
CA ASN A 46 -20.45 -13.92 -11.67
C ASN A 46 -21.31 -13.92 -10.38
N CYS A 47 -21.77 -15.09 -9.95
CA CYS A 47 -22.43 -15.28 -8.66
C CYS A 47 -21.51 -16.04 -7.72
N MET A 48 -21.59 -15.71 -6.42
CA MET A 48 -20.86 -16.42 -5.38
C MET A 48 -21.46 -17.84 -5.20
N THR A 49 -20.77 -18.85 -5.72
CA THR A 49 -21.11 -20.26 -5.50
C THR A 49 -20.38 -20.80 -4.27
N PRO A 50 -20.85 -21.89 -3.62
CA PRO A 50 -20.13 -22.50 -2.49
C PRO A 50 -18.67 -22.85 -2.82
N ARG A 51 -18.42 -23.40 -4.02
CA ARG A 51 -17.08 -23.75 -4.47
C ARG A 51 -16.19 -22.52 -4.68
N PHE A 52 -16.72 -21.43 -5.25
CA PHE A 52 -15.95 -20.20 -5.45
C PHE A 52 -15.69 -19.48 -4.11
N HIS A 53 -16.69 -19.48 -3.23
CA HIS A 53 -16.56 -18.99 -1.86
C HIS A 53 -15.43 -19.72 -1.12
N GLU A 54 -15.42 -21.05 -1.15
CA GLU A 54 -14.39 -21.86 -0.49
C GLU A 54 -12.99 -21.60 -1.07
N GLN A 55 -12.86 -21.43 -2.39
CA GLN A 55 -11.59 -21.04 -3.02
C GLN A 55 -11.05 -19.71 -2.45
N LEU A 56 -11.91 -18.71 -2.26
CA LEU A 56 -11.51 -17.43 -1.68
C LEU A 56 -11.17 -17.58 -0.19
N ILE A 57 -11.99 -18.26 0.61
CA ILE A 57 -11.70 -18.49 2.03
C ILE A 57 -10.36 -19.23 2.20
N GLU A 58 -10.10 -20.26 1.40
CA GLU A 58 -8.82 -20.98 1.41
C GLU A 58 -7.64 -20.06 1.10
N ALA A 59 -7.80 -19.15 0.15
CA ALA A 59 -6.71 -18.34 -0.35
C ALA A 59 -6.37 -17.12 0.51
N ILE A 60 -7.33 -16.53 1.23
CA ILE A 60 -7.16 -15.18 1.81
C ILE A 60 -7.72 -15.01 3.23
N SER A 61 -8.40 -16.01 3.82
CA SER A 61 -9.01 -15.88 5.16
C SER A 61 -8.04 -16.27 6.28
N TYR A 62 -7.08 -15.39 6.60
CA TYR A 62 -6.06 -15.63 7.63
C TYR A 62 -5.96 -14.49 8.64
N ARG A 63 -5.68 -14.82 9.90
CA ARG A 63 -5.52 -13.85 11.00
C ARG A 63 -4.34 -14.15 11.90
N VAL A 64 -3.75 -13.10 12.45
CA VAL A 64 -2.82 -13.22 13.57
C VAL A 64 -3.62 -13.71 14.78
N PRO A 65 -3.22 -14.84 15.41
CA PRO A 65 -3.89 -15.33 16.59
C PRO A 65 -3.74 -14.33 17.75
N GLU A 66 -4.78 -14.19 18.55
CA GLU A 66 -4.70 -13.40 19.77
C GLU A 66 -3.77 -14.08 20.79
N PRO A 67 -3.06 -13.30 21.63
CA PRO A 67 -2.20 -13.88 22.66
C PRO A 67 -2.97 -14.85 23.56
N GLY A 68 -2.46 -16.07 23.71
CA GLY A 68 -3.07 -17.10 24.57
C GLY A 68 -4.15 -17.95 23.89
N VAL A 69 -4.48 -17.71 22.62
CA VAL A 69 -5.30 -18.63 21.82
C VAL A 69 -4.41 -19.79 21.36
N ASP A 70 -4.76 -21.00 21.79
CA ASP A 70 -4.09 -22.21 21.32
C ASP A 70 -4.42 -22.43 19.85
N THR A 71 -3.39 -22.50 19.03
CA THR A 71 -3.48 -22.65 17.56
C THR A 71 -3.05 -24.05 17.16
N ASP A 72 -3.51 -25.03 17.92
CA ASP A 72 -3.03 -26.43 17.96
C ASP A 72 -3.24 -27.26 16.68
N ALA A 73 -3.39 -26.60 15.53
CA ALA A 73 -3.36 -27.23 14.21
C ALA A 73 -2.35 -26.48 13.31
N ARG A 74 -1.10 -26.96 13.28
CA ARG A 74 -0.08 -26.53 12.29
C ARG A 74 -0.59 -26.62 10.84
N GLU A 75 -1.56 -27.48 10.57
CA GLU A 75 -2.21 -27.61 9.25
C GLU A 75 -3.06 -26.39 8.87
N LYS A 76 -3.37 -25.49 9.82
CA LYS A 76 -4.14 -24.27 9.60
C LYS A 76 -3.29 -23.00 9.67
N THR A 77 -1.97 -23.10 9.85
CA THR A 77 -1.08 -21.94 9.92
C THR A 77 -0.45 -21.64 8.55
N ILE A 78 -0.26 -20.36 8.27
CA ILE A 78 0.49 -19.86 7.12
C ILE A 78 1.47 -18.78 7.58
N LYS A 79 2.61 -18.70 6.91
CA LYS A 79 3.54 -17.59 7.08
C LYS A 79 3.10 -16.40 6.23
N LEU A 80 2.94 -15.25 6.87
CA LEU A 80 2.69 -13.96 6.25
C LEU A 80 3.88 -13.01 6.45
N TYR A 81 3.88 -11.92 5.69
CA TYR A 81 5.00 -10.98 5.64
C TYR A 81 4.50 -9.54 5.79
N ALA A 82 4.84 -8.89 6.90
CA ALA A 82 4.61 -7.46 7.08
C ALA A 82 5.80 -6.69 6.50
N ASP A 83 5.54 -5.70 5.64
CA ASP A 83 6.58 -4.88 5.04
C ASP A 83 7.03 -3.75 5.97
N LYS A 84 8.35 -3.55 6.06
CA LYS A 84 8.98 -2.48 6.83
C LYS A 84 9.05 -1.23 5.98
N TYR A 85 8.48 -0.14 6.48
CA TYR A 85 8.56 1.16 5.84
C TYR A 85 8.55 2.27 6.90
N GLY A 86 8.92 3.47 6.49
CA GLY A 86 8.92 4.65 7.36
C GLY A 86 8.17 5.81 6.71
N GLY A 87 8.47 7.04 7.12
CA GLY A 87 7.82 8.23 6.60
C GLY A 87 7.00 8.94 7.65
N GLU A 88 6.39 10.03 7.23
CA GLU A 88 5.47 10.83 8.04
C GLU A 88 4.22 10.01 8.38
N GLY A 89 3.72 10.15 9.62
CA GLY A 89 2.57 9.39 10.12
C GLY A 89 2.82 7.91 10.42
N VAL A 90 4.02 7.37 10.17
CA VAL A 90 4.31 5.94 10.43
C VAL A 90 4.85 5.69 11.85
N LYS A 91 5.52 6.67 12.46
CA LYS A 91 6.03 6.49 13.82
C LYS A 91 4.86 6.42 14.81
N PRO A 92 4.97 5.59 15.87
CA PRO A 92 6.14 4.80 16.27
C PRO A 92 6.22 3.41 15.59
N ALA A 93 5.23 3.04 14.78
CA ALA A 93 5.23 1.80 14.01
C ALA A 93 6.44 1.72 13.06
N LEU A 94 6.72 0.48 12.61
CA LEU A 94 7.89 0.15 11.81
C LEU A 94 7.54 -0.30 10.38
N GLY A 95 6.27 -0.15 9.99
CA GLY A 95 5.72 -0.62 8.73
C GLY A 95 4.26 -1.04 8.89
N ALA A 96 3.84 -2.08 8.18
CA ALA A 96 2.46 -2.56 8.20
C ALA A 96 2.08 -3.15 9.58
N GLY A 97 1.38 -2.36 10.40
CA GLY A 97 0.96 -2.76 11.75
C GLY A 97 -0.25 -3.71 11.80
N ARG A 98 -1.10 -3.71 10.77
CA ARG A 98 -2.35 -4.50 10.71
C ARG A 98 -2.60 -5.21 9.38
N ALA A 99 -1.54 -5.41 8.59
CA ALA A 99 -1.62 -5.98 7.26
C ALA A 99 -0.41 -6.87 6.95
N GLY A 100 -0.61 -7.89 6.12
CA GLY A 100 0.44 -8.84 5.76
C GLY A 100 0.27 -9.38 4.36
N PHE A 101 1.38 -9.53 3.66
CA PHE A 101 1.42 -10.15 2.34
C PHE A 101 1.37 -11.67 2.46
N LEU A 102 0.58 -12.25 1.57
CA LEU A 102 0.60 -13.69 1.29
C LEU A 102 1.88 -14.05 0.51
N PRO A 103 2.38 -15.29 0.65
CA PRO A 103 3.53 -15.78 -0.11
C PRO A 103 3.25 -15.89 -1.62
N TYR A 104 1.99 -15.81 -2.03
CA TYR A 104 1.50 -15.96 -3.39
C TYR A 104 0.54 -14.84 -3.78
N GLY A 105 0.24 -14.74 -5.08
CA GLY A 105 -0.81 -13.87 -5.63
C GLY A 105 -0.51 -12.37 -5.60
N ASN A 106 0.59 -11.96 -4.95
CA ASN A 106 0.90 -10.54 -4.71
C ASN A 106 -0.25 -9.81 -3.99
N LEU A 107 -0.82 -10.50 -2.99
CA LEU A 107 -1.97 -10.08 -2.19
C LEU A 107 -1.51 -9.65 -0.80
N CYS A 108 -2.03 -8.52 -0.32
CA CYS A 108 -1.88 -8.05 1.05
C CYS A 108 -3.24 -8.11 1.75
N VAL A 109 -3.34 -8.85 2.85
CA VAL A 109 -4.57 -8.95 3.63
C VAL A 109 -4.51 -7.93 4.76
N LYS A 110 -5.49 -7.02 4.79
CA LYS A 110 -5.71 -6.03 5.86
C LYS A 110 -6.70 -6.54 6.90
N GLY A 111 -6.57 -6.04 8.12
CA GLY A 111 -7.48 -6.37 9.25
C GLY A 111 -7.12 -7.66 9.98
N ILE A 112 -5.96 -8.24 9.65
CA ILE A 112 -5.51 -9.55 10.12
C ILE A 112 -5.22 -9.62 11.62
N GLY A 113 -5.11 -8.48 12.31
CA GLY A 113 -4.56 -8.38 13.66
C GLY A 113 -3.22 -7.66 13.70
N LEU A 114 -2.68 -7.45 14.90
CA LEU A 114 -1.44 -6.72 15.11
C LEU A 114 -0.24 -7.55 14.63
N THR A 115 0.60 -6.96 13.78
CA THR A 115 1.83 -7.60 13.29
C THR A 115 3.02 -7.29 14.22
N PRO A 116 4.18 -7.95 14.04
CA PRO A 116 5.40 -7.61 14.79
C PRO A 116 5.88 -6.15 14.59
N LEU A 117 5.40 -5.47 13.54
CA LEU A 117 5.77 -4.10 13.20
C LEU A 117 4.86 -3.04 13.85
N PHE A 118 3.74 -3.45 14.45
CA PHE A 118 2.89 -2.57 15.21
C PHE A 118 3.63 -2.03 16.44
N ARG A 119 3.58 -0.71 16.63
CA ARG A 119 3.99 -0.03 17.84
C ARG A 119 3.05 1.15 18.02
N HIS A 120 2.87 1.53 19.27
CA HIS A 120 2.00 2.62 19.66
C HIS A 120 2.62 3.35 20.85
N ASP A 121 2.48 4.67 20.87
CA ASP A 121 2.98 5.54 21.93
C ASP A 121 1.90 6.50 22.48
N ASP A 122 0.71 6.51 21.86
CA ASP A 122 -0.45 7.29 22.30
C ASP A 122 -1.57 6.38 22.81
N PRO A 123 -1.72 6.10 24.10
CA PRO A 123 -2.74 5.17 24.60
C PRO A 123 -4.19 5.52 24.22
N ASP A 124 -4.46 6.76 23.79
CA ASP A 124 -5.79 7.23 23.41
C ASP A 124 -6.13 6.99 21.92
N ASP A 125 -5.14 6.59 21.10
CA ASP A 125 -5.35 6.27 19.69
C ASP A 125 -5.87 4.82 19.50
N PHE A 126 -7.15 4.65 19.82
CA PHE A 126 -7.83 3.35 19.69
C PHE A 126 -7.87 2.87 18.23
N GLU A 127 -8.11 3.77 17.28
CA GLU A 127 -8.32 3.47 15.86
C GLU A 127 -7.12 2.72 15.23
N HIS A 128 -5.90 3.02 15.69
CA HIS A 128 -4.71 2.34 15.19
C HIS A 128 -4.26 1.15 16.04
N SER A 129 -4.89 0.90 17.21
CA SER A 129 -4.40 -0.09 18.18
C SER A 129 -5.14 -1.44 18.21
N HIS A 130 -6.33 -1.54 17.59
CA HIS A 130 -7.13 -2.78 17.63
C HIS A 130 -6.72 -3.82 16.54
N GLY A 131 -5.92 -3.44 15.55
CA GLY A 131 -5.41 -4.35 14.51
C GLY A 131 -6.46 -4.90 13.53
N GLY A 132 -7.70 -4.44 13.63
CA GLY A 132 -8.81 -4.78 12.74
C GLY A 132 -8.95 -3.80 11.58
N LEU A 133 -9.85 -4.13 10.65
CA LEU A 133 -10.30 -3.24 9.60
C LEU A 133 -11.82 -3.17 9.69
N THR A 134 -12.39 -1.97 9.62
CA THR A 134 -13.84 -1.79 9.64
C THR A 134 -14.45 -2.11 8.28
N MET A 135 -15.74 -2.45 8.26
CA MET A 135 -16.48 -2.69 7.00
C MET A 135 -16.45 -1.46 6.08
N ASP A 136 -16.62 -0.27 6.64
CA ASP A 136 -16.70 0.97 5.87
C ASP A 136 -15.36 1.30 5.20
N GLU A 137 -14.24 1.15 5.92
CA GLU A 137 -12.90 1.29 5.31
C GLU A 137 -12.68 0.26 4.18
N ALA A 138 -13.12 -0.99 4.38
CA ALA A 138 -12.95 -2.05 3.38
C ALA A 138 -13.78 -1.78 2.12
N ILE A 139 -15.03 -1.34 2.27
CA ILE A 139 -15.91 -0.97 1.16
C ILE A 139 -15.38 0.26 0.43
N ALA A 140 -14.91 1.27 1.16
CA ALA A 140 -14.31 2.46 0.56
C ALA A 140 -13.09 2.09 -0.28
N GLU A 141 -12.17 1.26 0.24
CA GLU A 141 -11.02 0.79 -0.54
C GLU A 141 -11.42 -0.05 -1.76
N ALA A 142 -12.47 -0.88 -1.66
CA ALA A 142 -12.98 -1.65 -2.78
C ALA A 142 -13.55 -0.76 -3.88
N LEU A 143 -14.38 0.23 -3.52
CA LEU A 143 -15.01 1.16 -4.46
C LEU A 143 -13.97 2.06 -5.12
N PHE A 144 -13.14 2.76 -4.33
CA PHE A 144 -12.13 3.66 -4.87
C PHE A 144 -11.01 2.90 -5.59
N GLY A 145 -10.73 1.66 -5.21
CA GLY A 145 -9.86 0.77 -5.96
C GLY A 145 -10.33 0.63 -7.41
N GLU A 146 -11.60 0.30 -7.63
CA GLU A 146 -12.14 0.16 -8.99
C GLU A 146 -12.29 1.48 -9.73
N VAL A 147 -12.78 2.53 -9.06
CA VAL A 147 -12.90 3.86 -9.66
C VAL A 147 -11.54 4.33 -10.15
N ASN A 148 -10.49 4.19 -9.33
CA ASN A 148 -9.17 4.67 -9.69
C ASN A 148 -8.50 3.84 -10.77
N ALA A 149 -8.71 2.51 -10.76
CA ALA A 149 -8.24 1.64 -11.82
C ALA A 149 -8.81 2.01 -13.20
N ASN A 150 -10.02 2.57 -13.24
CA ASN A 150 -10.69 2.99 -14.47
C ASN A 150 -10.39 4.45 -14.87
N LEU A 151 -10.17 5.35 -13.92
CA LEU A 151 -10.01 6.79 -14.18
C LEU A 151 -8.57 7.27 -14.36
N PHE A 152 -7.60 6.58 -13.75
CA PHE A 152 -6.21 7.03 -13.69
C PHE A 152 -5.30 6.22 -14.60
N THR A 153 -4.35 6.89 -15.26
CA THR A 153 -3.37 6.21 -16.13
C THR A 153 -2.54 5.19 -15.37
N GLN A 154 -2.18 5.50 -14.12
CA GLN A 154 -1.39 4.59 -13.27
C GLN A 154 -2.26 3.62 -12.45
N GLY A 155 -3.59 3.78 -12.50
CA GLY A 155 -4.54 2.97 -11.74
C GLY A 155 -4.35 3.07 -10.22
N SER A 156 -4.65 1.95 -9.55
CA SER A 156 -4.66 1.84 -8.09
C SER A 156 -4.47 0.40 -7.63
N ALA A 157 -4.22 0.22 -6.33
CA ALA A 157 -4.45 -1.06 -5.68
C ALA A 157 -5.95 -1.38 -5.63
N ARG A 158 -6.32 -2.63 -5.95
CA ARG A 158 -7.71 -3.11 -6.05
C ARG A 158 -7.99 -4.14 -4.95
N ILE A 159 -9.19 -4.14 -4.39
CA ILE A 159 -9.62 -5.18 -3.45
C ILE A 159 -10.15 -6.39 -4.25
N LEU A 160 -9.64 -7.57 -3.95
CA LEU A 160 -10.12 -8.84 -4.48
C LEU A 160 -11.41 -9.28 -3.80
N ALA A 161 -11.43 -9.27 -2.48
CA ALA A 161 -12.58 -9.69 -1.69
C ALA A 161 -12.53 -9.11 -0.27
N ILE A 162 -13.71 -9.01 0.32
CA ILE A 162 -13.94 -8.66 1.72
C ILE A 162 -14.55 -9.89 2.42
N ILE A 163 -13.98 -10.27 3.56
CA ILE A 163 -14.42 -11.42 4.36
C ILE A 163 -14.87 -10.94 5.74
N ASP A 164 -16.07 -11.33 6.10
CA ASP A 164 -16.65 -11.13 7.43
C ASP A 164 -16.54 -12.41 8.26
N HIS A 165 -16.05 -12.29 9.49
CA HIS A 165 -15.92 -13.39 10.46
C HIS A 165 -17.01 -13.38 11.52
N GLY A 166 -17.93 -12.42 11.49
CA GLY A 166 -18.94 -12.22 12.53
C GLY A 166 -18.37 -11.59 13.81
N GLU A 167 -17.20 -10.97 13.72
CA GLU A 167 -16.51 -10.30 14.82
C GLU A 167 -16.71 -8.79 14.77
N PHE A 168 -16.49 -8.12 15.91
CA PHE A 168 -16.67 -6.68 16.05
C PHE A 168 -15.45 -6.04 16.68
N ILE A 169 -15.09 -4.85 16.20
CA ILE A 169 -14.26 -3.91 16.94
C ILE A 169 -15.19 -3.23 17.95
N THR A 170 -14.87 -3.29 19.24
CA THR A 170 -15.63 -2.64 20.31
C THR A 170 -14.84 -1.44 20.78
N TYR A 171 -15.32 -0.24 20.48
CA TYR A 171 -14.70 1.02 20.89
C TYR A 171 -14.87 1.24 22.41
N PRO A 172 -14.02 2.09 23.04
CA PRO A 172 -14.08 2.35 24.49
C PRO A 172 -15.45 2.80 25.01
N GLU A 173 -16.21 3.54 24.21
CA GLU A 173 -17.58 3.98 24.50
C GLU A 173 -18.65 2.87 24.35
N GLY A 174 -18.23 1.65 23.98
CA GLY A 174 -19.10 0.49 23.80
C GLY A 174 -19.73 0.35 22.41
N HIS A 175 -19.47 1.29 21.50
CA HIS A 175 -19.89 1.20 20.11
C HIS A 175 -19.22 0.01 19.42
N LYS A 176 -19.97 -0.75 18.63
CA LYS A 176 -19.47 -1.93 17.93
C LYS A 176 -19.60 -1.77 16.43
N VAL A 177 -18.50 -1.96 15.71
CA VAL A 177 -18.48 -2.00 14.25
C VAL A 177 -17.99 -3.36 13.76
N PRO A 178 -18.52 -3.88 12.63
CA PRO A 178 -18.05 -5.14 12.07
C PRO A 178 -16.56 -5.09 11.75
N ARG A 179 -15.85 -6.16 12.12
CA ARG A 179 -14.44 -6.38 11.79
C ARG A 179 -14.35 -7.31 10.59
N VAL A 180 -13.62 -6.87 9.57
CA VAL A 180 -13.46 -7.64 8.33
C VAL A 180 -11.99 -7.82 7.95
N LEU A 181 -11.76 -8.74 7.02
CA LEU A 181 -10.52 -8.81 6.23
C LEU A 181 -10.76 -8.27 4.83
N ALA A 182 -9.80 -7.54 4.30
CA ALA A 182 -9.79 -7.13 2.89
C ALA A 182 -8.50 -7.60 2.22
N ALA A 183 -8.62 -8.39 1.16
CA ALA A 183 -7.48 -8.86 0.37
C ALA A 183 -7.22 -7.88 -0.77
N ARG A 184 -6.11 -7.14 -0.70
CA ARG A 184 -5.72 -6.13 -1.68
C ARG A 184 -4.66 -6.65 -2.63
N ALA A 185 -4.92 -6.55 -3.93
CA ALA A 185 -3.98 -6.84 -4.99
C ALA A 185 -3.23 -5.57 -5.43
N GLY A 186 -2.06 -5.76 -6.05
CA GLY A 186 -1.24 -4.69 -6.60
C GLY A 186 0.20 -4.74 -6.12
N THR A 187 1.10 -3.98 -6.74
CA THR A 187 2.52 -4.05 -6.38
C THR A 187 2.77 -3.49 -5.00
N GLN A 188 2.04 -2.45 -4.57
CA GLN A 188 2.11 -1.90 -3.21
C GLN A 188 3.53 -1.51 -2.78
N LEU A 189 4.40 -1.22 -3.76
CA LEU A 189 5.76 -0.73 -3.55
C LEU A 189 5.70 0.77 -3.23
N ARG A 190 5.89 1.11 -1.95
CA ARG A 190 5.73 2.46 -1.43
C ARG A 190 7.06 3.19 -1.46
N PRO A 191 7.10 4.50 -1.77
CA PRO A 191 8.30 5.28 -1.56
C PRO A 191 8.85 5.20 -0.12
N ALA A 192 7.95 5.04 0.86
CA ALA A 192 8.25 4.80 2.28
C ALA A 192 9.13 3.57 2.57
N HIS A 193 9.20 2.56 1.70
CA HIS A 193 10.12 1.43 1.89
C HIS A 193 11.58 1.90 1.96
N LEU A 194 11.93 2.98 1.24
CA LEU A 194 13.27 3.56 1.26
C LEU A 194 13.55 4.35 2.55
N LEU A 195 12.52 4.60 3.36
CA LEU A 195 12.58 5.37 4.61
C LEU A 195 12.54 4.49 5.87
N ALA A 196 12.55 3.16 5.72
CA ALA A 196 12.56 2.22 6.84
C ALA A 196 13.74 2.52 7.82
N SER A 197 13.43 2.65 9.11
CA SER A 197 14.37 3.12 10.15
C SER A 197 15.40 2.08 10.59
N ARG A 198 15.06 0.79 10.50
CA ARG A 198 15.89 -0.34 10.97
C ARG A 198 16.71 -1.03 9.87
N VAL A 199 16.70 -0.48 8.65
CA VAL A 199 17.54 -0.96 7.54
C VAL A 199 18.79 -0.08 7.44
N ARG A 200 19.94 -0.60 7.86
CA ARG A 200 21.18 0.20 8.03
C ARG A 200 22.33 -0.21 7.12
N ARG A 201 22.21 -1.33 6.40
CA ARG A 201 23.27 -1.81 5.52
C ARG A 201 23.60 -0.78 4.43
N PRO A 202 24.88 -0.39 4.27
CA PRO A 202 25.28 0.56 3.22
C PRO A 202 24.86 0.07 1.83
N GLY A 203 24.40 0.98 0.97
CA GLY A 203 23.97 0.68 -0.40
C GLY A 203 22.65 -0.08 -0.52
N ALA A 204 22.08 -0.60 0.58
CA ALA A 204 20.85 -1.40 0.54
C ALA A 204 19.66 -0.61 -0.02
N ARG A 205 19.52 0.67 0.33
CA ARG A 205 18.45 1.55 -0.16
C ARG A 205 18.55 1.82 -1.66
N LEU A 206 19.74 2.09 -2.17
CA LEU A 206 19.96 2.29 -3.62
C LEU A 206 19.66 0.99 -4.39
N ALA A 207 20.12 -0.15 -3.89
CA ALA A 207 19.82 -1.45 -4.48
C ALA A 207 18.31 -1.74 -4.48
N LEU A 208 17.61 -1.43 -3.38
CA LEU A 208 16.15 -1.55 -3.31
C LEU A 208 15.46 -0.60 -4.30
N PHE A 209 15.85 0.67 -4.35
CA PHE A 209 15.31 1.65 -5.30
C PHE A 209 15.40 1.15 -6.74
N ILE A 210 16.54 0.58 -7.16
CA ILE A 210 16.71 0.00 -8.49
C ILE A 210 15.78 -1.20 -8.70
N ARG A 211 15.62 -2.09 -7.71
CA ARG A 211 14.69 -3.24 -7.82
C ARG A 211 13.24 -2.78 -7.92
N MET A 212 12.83 -1.82 -7.10
CA MET A 212 11.48 -1.26 -7.10
C MET A 212 11.17 -0.58 -8.44
N THR A 213 12.05 0.30 -8.91
CA THR A 213 11.85 1.03 -10.18
C THR A 213 11.88 0.13 -11.40
N ARG A 214 12.63 -0.98 -11.35
CA ARG A 214 12.54 -2.02 -12.38
C ARG A 214 11.18 -2.72 -12.34
N ALA A 215 10.70 -3.07 -11.14
CA ALA A 215 9.42 -3.74 -10.96
C ALA A 215 8.22 -2.87 -11.36
N THR A 216 8.32 -1.54 -11.18
CA THR A 216 7.30 -0.57 -11.58
C THR A 216 7.48 -0.05 -13.02
N GLY A 217 8.52 -0.48 -13.75
CA GLY A 217 8.78 -0.05 -15.13
C GLY A 217 9.30 1.39 -15.27
N GLN A 218 9.78 1.99 -14.19
CA GLN A 218 10.27 3.38 -14.17
C GLN A 218 11.80 3.50 -14.28
N LEU A 219 12.55 2.39 -14.18
CA LEU A 219 14.01 2.41 -14.24
C LEU A 219 14.51 2.90 -15.60
N VAL A 220 15.23 4.02 -15.60
CA VAL A 220 15.95 4.53 -16.77
C VAL A 220 17.41 4.07 -16.69
N THR A 221 17.95 3.61 -17.82
CA THR A 221 19.37 3.23 -17.95
C THR A 221 20.12 4.18 -18.87
N ARG A 222 21.44 4.25 -18.70
CA ARG A 222 22.35 4.98 -19.57
C ARG A 222 23.59 4.13 -19.86
N ARG A 223 24.25 4.34 -20.99
CA ARG A 223 25.55 3.71 -21.27
C ARG A 223 26.66 4.42 -20.50
N HIS A 224 27.51 3.66 -19.82
CA HIS A 224 28.63 4.21 -19.07
C HIS A 224 29.95 4.03 -19.83
N PRO A 225 30.64 5.13 -20.24
CA PRO A 225 31.87 5.04 -21.03
C PRO A 225 32.98 4.22 -20.37
N ALA A 226 33.14 4.35 -19.05
CA ALA A 226 34.19 3.65 -18.30
C ALA A 226 33.97 2.13 -18.15
N THR A 227 32.80 1.60 -18.54
CA THR A 227 32.48 0.16 -18.51
C THR A 227 32.36 -0.43 -19.92
N GLY A 228 33.00 0.20 -20.91
CA GLY A 228 32.89 -0.22 -22.31
C GLY A 228 31.48 -0.03 -22.90
N GLY A 229 30.69 0.91 -22.34
CA GLY A 229 29.34 1.19 -22.79
C GLY A 229 28.24 0.31 -22.18
N ALA A 230 28.53 -0.43 -21.10
CA ALA A 230 27.51 -1.20 -20.40
C ALA A 230 26.37 -0.30 -19.89
N GLU A 231 25.15 -0.83 -19.92
CA GLU A 231 23.99 -0.13 -19.38
C GLU A 231 24.02 -0.13 -17.84
N VAL A 232 23.95 1.07 -17.27
CA VAL A 232 23.89 1.28 -15.83
C VAL A 232 22.64 2.08 -15.47
N PRO A 233 22.09 1.93 -14.26
CA PRO A 233 20.99 2.77 -13.78
C PRO A 233 21.32 4.27 -13.85
N ASP A 234 20.43 5.05 -14.46
CA ASP A 234 20.42 6.50 -14.38
C ASP A 234 19.43 6.94 -13.29
N ILE A 235 19.94 7.14 -12.08
CA ILE A 235 19.12 7.48 -10.92
C ILE A 235 18.43 8.84 -11.08
N LYS A 236 19.09 9.81 -11.72
CA LYS A 236 18.50 11.14 -11.92
C LYS A 236 17.34 11.05 -12.91
N ALA A 237 17.55 10.41 -14.05
CA ALA A 237 16.49 10.23 -15.05
C ALA A 237 15.35 9.36 -14.53
N THR A 238 15.65 8.32 -13.75
CA THR A 238 14.64 7.48 -13.08
C THR A 238 13.78 8.31 -12.11
N MET A 239 14.40 9.20 -11.32
CA MET A 239 13.65 10.08 -10.40
C MET A 239 12.79 11.10 -11.12
N LEU A 240 13.27 11.66 -12.24
CA LEU A 240 12.44 12.52 -13.10
C LEU A 240 11.24 11.75 -13.65
N ARG A 241 11.45 10.50 -14.08
CA ARG A 241 10.34 9.64 -14.53
C ARG A 241 9.29 9.41 -13.44
N ILE A 242 9.74 9.09 -12.21
CA ILE A 242 8.83 8.95 -11.05
C ILE A 242 8.03 10.24 -10.84
N ILE A 243 8.69 11.41 -10.86
CA ILE A 243 8.02 12.70 -10.68
C ILE A 243 6.98 12.93 -11.79
N ASP A 244 7.30 12.63 -13.05
CA ASP A 244 6.39 12.78 -14.18
C ASP A 244 5.15 11.88 -14.04
N ASP A 245 5.34 10.62 -13.64
CA ASP A 245 4.23 9.68 -13.43
C ASP A 245 3.30 10.16 -12.30
N HIS A 246 3.86 10.65 -11.20
CA HIS A 246 3.07 11.20 -10.08
C HIS A 246 2.42 12.56 -10.39
N ALA A 247 3.08 13.41 -11.20
CA ALA A 247 2.49 14.64 -11.68
C ALA A 247 1.27 14.36 -12.57
N ARG A 248 1.33 13.31 -13.40
CA ARG A 248 0.19 12.83 -14.18
C ARG A 248 -0.96 12.38 -13.27
N THR A 249 -0.70 11.53 -12.27
CA THR A 249 -1.74 11.11 -11.31
C THR A 249 -2.36 12.32 -10.61
N SER A 250 -1.56 13.31 -10.21
CA SER A 250 -2.10 14.52 -9.57
C SER A 250 -2.95 15.38 -10.51
N ALA A 251 -2.57 15.49 -11.79
CA ALA A 251 -3.39 16.18 -12.79
C ALA A 251 -4.71 15.44 -13.04
N GLU A 252 -4.70 14.11 -13.01
CA GLU A 252 -5.90 13.27 -13.11
C GLU A 252 -6.78 13.43 -11.87
N GLN A 253 -6.22 13.51 -10.66
CA GLN A 253 -6.97 13.76 -9.42
C GLN A 253 -7.72 15.10 -9.53
N PHE A 254 -7.05 16.13 -10.01
CA PHE A 254 -7.67 17.43 -10.26
C PHE A 254 -8.81 17.32 -11.31
N ARG A 255 -8.52 16.71 -12.46
CA ARG A 255 -9.49 16.51 -13.56
C ARG A 255 -10.76 15.75 -13.12
N TRP A 256 -10.59 14.73 -12.28
CA TRP A 256 -11.67 13.87 -11.81
C TRP A 256 -12.26 14.31 -10.48
N ARG A 257 -11.71 15.36 -9.86
CA ARG A 257 -12.10 15.88 -8.55
C ARG A 257 -12.07 14.82 -7.46
N VAL A 258 -10.98 14.05 -7.46
CA VAL A 258 -10.68 13.01 -6.48
C VAL A 258 -9.69 13.58 -5.47
N ILE A 259 -10.01 13.45 -4.18
CA ILE A 259 -9.15 13.83 -3.05
C ILE A 259 -8.72 12.56 -2.33
N HIS A 260 -7.42 12.33 -2.18
CA HIS A 260 -6.92 11.16 -1.47
C HIS A 260 -7.23 11.18 0.04
N GLY A 261 -7.18 12.35 0.69
CA GLY A 261 -7.50 12.52 2.11
C GLY A 261 -6.35 12.26 3.09
N ALA A 262 -5.36 11.44 2.73
CA ALA A 262 -4.23 11.09 3.60
C ALA A 262 -2.95 10.78 2.80
N LEU A 263 -2.56 11.66 1.88
CA LEU A 263 -1.45 11.40 0.97
C LEU A 263 -0.08 11.53 1.66
N SER A 264 0.66 10.43 1.72
CA SER A 264 2.00 10.38 2.33
C SER A 264 2.91 9.43 1.56
N SER A 265 4.20 9.42 1.85
CA SER A 265 5.13 8.44 1.28
C SER A 265 4.77 6.98 1.59
N SER A 266 3.98 6.74 2.65
CA SER A 266 3.44 5.41 2.96
C SER A 266 2.13 5.12 2.22
N ASN A 267 1.32 6.13 1.92
CA ASN A 267 -0.02 5.96 1.34
C ASN A 267 -0.03 6.24 -0.17
N MET A 268 1.06 5.93 -0.87
CA MET A 268 1.11 5.99 -2.33
C MET A 268 2.04 4.91 -2.88
N GLU A 269 1.78 4.46 -4.10
CA GLU A 269 2.70 3.57 -4.81
C GLU A 269 3.78 4.38 -5.54
N LEU A 270 5.00 3.85 -5.64
CA LEU A 270 6.14 4.48 -6.31
C LEU A 270 5.89 4.72 -7.81
N SER A 271 5.02 3.89 -8.41
CA SER A 271 4.60 3.98 -9.82
C SER A 271 3.75 5.22 -10.11
N GLY A 272 3.20 5.89 -9.09
CA GLY A 272 2.16 6.89 -9.25
C GLY A 272 0.75 6.34 -9.06
N ALA A 273 0.58 5.01 -8.93
CA ALA A 273 -0.71 4.40 -8.63
C ALA A 273 -1.22 4.80 -7.23
N MET A 274 -2.54 4.84 -7.08
CA MET A 274 -3.23 5.17 -5.83
C MET A 274 -3.19 3.98 -4.84
N LEU A 275 -3.01 4.24 -3.54
CA LEU A 275 -2.91 3.22 -2.49
C LEU A 275 -3.48 3.73 -1.16
N ASP A 276 -4.08 2.85 -0.34
CA ASP A 276 -4.66 3.20 0.97
C ASP A 276 -5.80 4.24 0.84
N LEU A 277 -6.90 3.79 0.22
CA LEU A 277 -7.96 4.64 -0.34
C LEU A 277 -9.16 4.88 0.58
N ALA A 278 -9.10 4.43 1.84
CA ALA A 278 -10.24 4.50 2.77
C ALA A 278 -10.71 5.93 3.09
N THR A 279 -9.81 6.91 2.96
CA THR A 279 -10.08 8.34 3.21
C THR A 279 -10.35 9.12 1.93
N GLU A 280 -10.41 8.43 0.79
CA GLU A 280 -10.63 9.06 -0.49
C GLU A 280 -12.06 9.59 -0.61
N SER A 281 -12.21 10.71 -1.31
CA SER A 281 -13.52 11.31 -1.58
C SER A 281 -13.55 11.96 -2.96
N MET A 282 -14.76 12.21 -3.46
CA MET A 282 -14.97 12.91 -4.71
C MET A 282 -15.88 14.11 -4.54
N GLN A 283 -15.74 15.08 -5.42
CA GLN A 283 -16.61 16.26 -5.44
C GLN A 283 -17.43 16.35 -6.72
N PRO A 284 -18.71 16.77 -6.63
CA PRO A 284 -19.49 17.08 -7.81
C PRO A 284 -18.77 18.09 -8.70
N ARG A 285 -18.76 17.84 -10.01
CA ARG A 285 -18.08 18.70 -10.99
C ARG A 285 -18.57 20.15 -11.02
N THR A 286 -19.82 20.37 -10.62
CA THR A 286 -20.49 21.67 -10.60
C THR A 286 -20.43 22.36 -9.23
N ALA A 287 -19.96 21.68 -8.19
CA ALA A 287 -19.84 22.26 -6.86
C ALA A 287 -18.56 23.11 -6.74
N PRO A 288 -18.57 24.16 -5.90
CA PRO A 288 -17.36 24.79 -5.41
C PRO A 288 -16.42 23.72 -4.84
N ILE A 289 -15.12 23.92 -5.04
CA ILE A 289 -14.10 23.04 -4.47
C ILE A 289 -14.22 23.09 -2.95
N TYR A 290 -14.54 21.95 -2.33
CA TYR A 290 -14.58 21.81 -0.89
C TYR A 290 -13.23 21.30 -0.37
N VAL A 291 -12.89 21.62 0.88
CA VAL A 291 -11.68 21.11 1.52
C VAL A 291 -12.14 20.13 2.58
N LEU A 292 -11.66 18.89 2.56
CA LEU A 292 -11.97 17.95 3.62
C LEU A 292 -11.49 18.52 4.96
N PRO A 293 -12.24 18.35 6.06
CA PRO A 293 -11.84 18.82 7.39
C PRO A 293 -10.69 18.00 8.00
N TYR A 294 -9.91 17.28 7.17
CA TYR A 294 -8.69 16.63 7.64
C TYR A 294 -7.62 17.70 7.90
N PRO A 295 -6.90 17.65 9.04
CA PRO A 295 -6.04 18.74 9.50
C PRO A 295 -5.02 19.24 8.46
N ASP A 296 -4.59 18.38 7.54
CA ASP A 296 -3.43 18.62 6.68
C ASP A 296 -3.61 18.28 5.19
N SER A 297 -4.80 17.86 4.73
CA SER A 297 -5.04 17.54 3.31
C SER A 297 -6.02 18.51 2.67
N THR A 298 -5.59 19.20 1.62
CA THR A 298 -6.42 20.19 0.91
C THR A 298 -6.50 19.88 -0.57
N TYR A 299 -7.71 19.89 -1.14
CA TYR A 299 -7.89 19.67 -2.57
C TYR A 299 -7.06 20.64 -3.39
N GLY A 300 -6.43 20.11 -4.43
CA GLY A 300 -5.60 20.88 -5.35
C GLY A 300 -4.18 21.10 -4.84
N ARG A 301 -3.80 20.61 -3.66
CA ARG A 301 -2.42 20.64 -3.15
C ARG A 301 -1.73 19.28 -3.15
N GLU A 302 -2.37 18.23 -3.67
CA GLU A 302 -1.82 16.87 -3.71
C GLU A 302 -0.48 16.83 -4.46
N HIS A 303 -0.31 17.65 -5.50
CA HIS A 303 0.97 17.80 -6.20
C HIS A 303 2.10 18.34 -5.29
N ILE A 304 1.78 19.25 -4.37
CA ILE A 304 2.72 19.80 -3.39
C ILE A 304 3.05 18.74 -2.33
N GLU A 305 2.03 18.05 -1.82
CA GLU A 305 2.19 16.95 -0.86
C GLU A 305 3.10 15.86 -1.43
N ARG A 306 2.87 15.41 -2.68
CA ARG A 306 3.75 14.47 -3.38
C ARG A 306 5.19 14.97 -3.48
N ALA A 307 5.38 16.24 -3.87
CA ALA A 307 6.71 16.83 -3.99
C ALA A 307 7.46 16.87 -2.66
N ILE A 308 6.77 17.17 -1.55
CA ILE A 308 7.33 17.13 -0.19
C ILE A 308 7.80 15.71 0.15
N GLN A 309 6.96 14.71 -0.13
CA GLN A 309 7.26 13.31 0.16
C GLN A 309 8.44 12.79 -0.66
N PHE A 310 8.69 13.25 -1.90
CA PHE A 310 9.83 12.81 -2.73
C PHE A 310 11.20 13.27 -2.26
N ARG A 311 11.29 14.41 -1.56
CA ARG A 311 12.56 14.96 -1.08
C ARG A 311 13.37 13.99 -0.20
N PRO A 312 12.80 13.33 0.83
CA PRO A 312 13.54 12.36 1.63
C PRO A 312 13.95 11.10 0.85
N ILE A 313 13.17 10.67 -0.15
CA ILE A 313 13.49 9.50 -0.99
C ILE A 313 14.72 9.77 -1.86
N TYR A 314 14.77 10.93 -2.53
CA TYR A 314 15.94 11.30 -3.33
C TYR A 314 17.21 11.40 -2.48
N ARG A 315 17.09 11.85 -1.23
CA ARG A 315 18.23 11.89 -0.30
C ARG A 315 18.67 10.48 0.12
N SER A 316 17.72 9.56 0.30
CA SER A 316 18.01 8.20 0.77
C SER A 316 18.63 7.30 -0.31
N SER A 317 18.48 7.64 -1.60
CA SER A 317 19.17 6.99 -2.73
C SER A 317 20.65 7.37 -2.87
N GLY A 318 21.18 8.26 -2.03
CA GLY A 318 22.62 8.60 -2.00
C GLY A 318 23.07 9.60 -3.06
N THR A 319 22.14 10.25 -3.76
CA THR A 319 22.41 11.22 -4.84
C THR A 319 22.54 12.67 -4.34
N CYS A 320 22.29 12.93 -3.05
CA CYS A 320 22.52 14.24 -2.45
C CYS A 320 23.94 14.31 -1.85
N PRO A 321 24.81 15.24 -2.29
CA PRO A 321 26.10 15.46 -1.64
C PRO A 321 25.89 15.76 -0.15
N LYS A 322 26.81 15.28 0.70
CA LYS A 322 26.83 15.58 2.13
C LYS A 322 26.77 17.11 2.35
N ARG A 323 26.07 17.50 3.42
CA ARG A 323 25.80 18.90 3.84
C ARG A 323 26.97 19.83 3.50
N GLY A 324 26.74 20.77 2.57
CA GLY A 324 27.72 21.76 2.13
C GLY A 324 27.34 22.46 0.83
N ALA A 325 26.58 21.80 -0.05
CA ALA A 325 26.05 22.43 -1.26
C ALA A 325 24.55 22.69 -1.10
N TYR A 326 24.15 23.96 -1.10
CA TYR A 326 22.77 24.40 -1.20
C TYR A 326 22.09 23.74 -2.41
N CYS A 327 21.22 22.76 -2.17
CA CYS A 327 20.32 22.25 -3.18
C CYS A 327 19.18 23.26 -3.34
N SER A 328 19.42 24.35 -4.09
CA SER A 328 18.36 25.25 -4.51
C SER A 328 17.57 24.58 -5.63
N MET A 329 16.52 23.83 -5.29
CA MET A 329 15.38 23.74 -6.20
C MET A 329 14.74 25.13 -6.23
N ARG A 330 15.27 26.01 -7.09
CA ARG A 330 14.54 27.23 -7.46
C ARG A 330 13.21 26.74 -8.03
N HIS A 331 12.12 27.10 -7.35
CA HIS A 331 10.78 27.01 -7.90
C HIS A 331 10.81 27.71 -9.27
N ARG A 332 10.77 26.93 -10.34
CA ARG A 332 10.20 27.46 -11.57
C ARG A 332 8.71 27.43 -11.34
N SER A 333 8.16 28.60 -11.04
CA SER A 333 6.75 28.87 -11.09
C SER A 333 6.24 28.39 -12.45
N ILE A 334 5.43 27.34 -12.44
CA ILE A 334 4.61 26.96 -13.58
C ILE A 334 3.26 27.60 -13.26
N CYS A 335 2.93 28.65 -14.02
CA CYS A 335 1.58 29.19 -14.12
C CYS A 335 0.70 28.23 -14.91
#